data_AF-A0A957NKU9-F1
#
_entry.id   AF-A0A957NKU9-F1
#
_cell.length_a   1.000
_cell.length_b   1.000
_cell.length_c   1.000
_cell.angle_alpha   90.00
_cell.angle_beta   90.00
_cell.angle_gamma   90.00
#
_symmetry.space_group_name_H-M   'P 1'
#
loop_
_entity.id
_entity.type
_entity.pdbx_description
1 polymer ?
#
loop_
_entity_poly.entity_id
_entity_poly.type
_entity_poly.pdbx_seq_one_letter_code
_entity_poly.pdbx_strand_id
1 'polypeptide(L)'
;RMALPPCHCLFQFYVANGKLSCQLYQRSADIFLGVPFNIASYALLTLMVAQVTDLQPGEFIHTLGDAHIYLNHLEQVERQLSREPYPLPRMELNPAIRSIFDFGYDDFTLVNYQCHKGIKAPIAV
;
A
#
# COMPACT_ATOMS: atom_id res chain seq x y z
N ARG A 1 -23.57 11.31 8.01
CA ARG A 1 -22.55 11.08 9.08
C ARG A 1 -21.67 9.92 8.65
N MET A 2 -20.36 9.99 8.91
CA MET A 2 -19.41 8.90 8.59
C MET A 2 -19.52 7.78 9.65
N ALA A 3 -19.41 6.52 9.23
CA ALA A 3 -19.37 5.36 10.15
C ALA A 3 -18.04 5.31 10.92
N LEU A 4 -16.94 5.66 10.26
CA LEU A 4 -15.61 5.83 10.85
C LEU A 4 -14.90 7.01 10.15
N PRO A 5 -14.23 7.92 10.88
CA PRO A 5 -13.45 8.98 10.25
C PRO A 5 -12.26 8.40 9.44
N PRO A 6 -11.95 8.94 8.25
CA PRO A 6 -10.88 8.42 7.41
C PRO A 6 -9.54 8.29 8.14
N CYS A 7 -8.88 7.15 8.00
CA CYS A 7 -7.51 6.93 8.51
C CYS A 7 -6.47 7.56 7.58
N HIS A 8 -6.66 7.45 6.26
CA HIS A 8 -5.87 8.16 5.24
C HIS A 8 -6.46 9.54 5.04
N CYS A 9 -5.78 10.56 5.53
CA CYS A 9 -6.38 11.90 5.60
C CYS A 9 -6.06 12.74 4.37
N LEU A 10 -4.86 12.59 3.82
CA LEU A 10 -4.36 13.38 2.71
C LEU A 10 -3.32 12.58 1.94
N PHE A 11 -3.33 12.69 0.61
CA PHE A 11 -2.19 12.30 -0.21
C PHE A 11 -1.88 13.40 -1.22
N GLN A 12 -0.62 13.47 -1.64
CA GLN A 12 -0.10 14.46 -2.58
C GLN A 12 0.71 13.75 -3.66
N PHE A 13 0.47 14.11 -4.92
CA PHE A 13 1.33 13.71 -6.02
C PHE A 13 2.39 14.78 -6.31
N TYR A 14 3.58 14.33 -6.70
CA TYR A 14 4.69 15.17 -7.12
C TYR A 14 5.30 14.63 -8.40
N VAL A 15 5.57 15.50 -9.37
CA VAL A 15 6.16 15.13 -10.67
C VAL A 15 7.51 15.79 -10.84
N ALA A 16 8.54 14.98 -11.10
CA ALA A 16 9.88 15.45 -11.44
C ALA A 16 10.56 14.47 -12.40
N ASN A 17 11.27 14.99 -13.41
CA ASN A 17 12.05 14.19 -14.36
C ASN A 17 11.23 13.05 -15.02
N GLY A 18 9.96 13.32 -15.36
CA GLY A 18 9.06 12.33 -15.96
C GLY A 18 8.59 11.22 -15.00
N LYS A 19 8.82 11.37 -13.68
CA LYS A 19 8.38 10.44 -12.65
C LYS A 19 7.30 11.04 -11.75
N LEU A 20 6.31 10.24 -11.38
CA LEU A 20 5.23 10.58 -10.45
C LEU A 20 5.42 9.87 -9.11
N SER A 21 5.66 10.64 -8.05
CA SER A 21 5.74 10.16 -6.66
C SER A 21 4.44 10.48 -5.92
N CYS A 22 4.13 9.70 -4.89
CA CYS A 22 2.96 9.90 -4.01
C CYS A 22 3.40 9.96 -2.55
N GLN A 23 3.01 11.01 -1.84
CA GLN A 23 3.10 11.09 -0.39
C GLN A 23 1.71 10.84 0.22
N LEU A 24 1.63 10.01 1.25
CA LEU A 24 0.41 9.75 2.03
C LEU A 24 0.63 10.15 3.48
N TYR A 25 -0.32 10.90 4.05
CA TYR A 25 -0.44 11.11 5.48
C TYR A 25 -1.60 10.28 6.07
N GLN A 26 -1.26 9.34 6.96
CA GLN A 26 -2.19 8.50 7.69
C GLN A 26 -2.22 8.91 9.17
N ARG A 27 -3.35 9.43 9.68
CA ARG A 27 -3.44 9.94 11.06
C ARG A 27 -3.28 8.85 12.13
N SER A 28 -3.69 7.61 11.81
CA SER A 28 -3.81 6.50 12.74
C SER A 28 -3.51 5.21 11.99
N ALA A 29 -2.48 4.51 12.44
CA ALA A 29 -1.78 3.49 11.69
C ALA A 29 -1.56 2.24 12.56
N ASP A 30 -2.50 1.30 12.43
CA ASP A 30 -2.32 -0.07 12.88
C ASP A 30 -1.19 -0.70 12.06
N ILE A 31 -0.03 -0.85 12.70
CA ILE A 31 1.20 -1.34 12.06
C ILE A 31 1.05 -2.79 11.58
N PHE A 32 0.25 -3.62 12.25
CA PHE A 32 0.21 -5.04 11.97
C PHE A 32 -0.82 -5.39 10.88
N LEU A 33 -2.04 -4.86 10.96
CA LEU A 33 -3.07 -5.14 9.96
C LEU A 33 -3.17 -4.02 8.92
N GLY A 34 -3.41 -2.78 9.35
CA GLY A 34 -3.76 -1.68 8.45
C GLY A 34 -2.64 -1.26 7.50
N VAL A 35 -1.47 -0.95 8.05
CA VAL A 35 -0.34 -0.37 7.30
C VAL A 35 0.11 -1.24 6.11
N PRO A 36 0.25 -2.58 6.22
CA PRO A 36 0.58 -3.42 5.07
C PRO A 36 -0.40 -3.26 3.88
N PHE A 37 -1.71 -3.21 4.14
CA PHE A 37 -2.70 -2.95 3.10
C PHE A 37 -2.57 -1.54 2.54
N ASN A 38 -2.27 -0.56 3.39
CA ASN A 38 -2.20 0.85 2.99
C ASN A 38 -0.99 1.12 2.11
N ILE A 39 0.16 0.49 2.41
CA ILE A 39 1.35 0.53 1.55
C ILE A 39 1.02 -0.03 0.17
N ALA A 40 0.45 -1.24 0.10
CA ALA A 40 0.13 -1.86 -1.19
C ALA A 40 -0.91 -1.04 -1.98
N SER A 41 -1.95 -0.54 -1.31
CA SER A 41 -3.03 0.25 -1.92
C SER A 41 -2.53 1.54 -2.57
N TYR A 42 -1.74 2.34 -1.85
CA TYR A 42 -1.26 3.61 -2.38
C TYR A 42 -0.06 3.46 -3.32
N ALA A 43 0.77 2.43 -3.16
CA ALA A 43 1.74 2.07 -4.17
C ALA A 43 1.03 1.71 -5.49
N LEU A 44 -0.03 0.91 -5.44
CA LEU A 44 -0.81 0.55 -6.63
C LEU A 44 -1.48 1.78 -7.27
N LEU A 45 -2.09 2.65 -6.47
CA LEU A 45 -2.65 3.92 -6.95
C LEU A 45 -1.58 4.78 -7.65
N THR A 46 -0.36 4.83 -7.09
CA THR A 46 0.77 5.55 -7.69
C THR A 46 1.14 4.98 -9.06
N LEU A 47 1.20 3.65 -9.19
CA LEU A 47 1.44 2.98 -10.47
C LEU A 47 0.34 3.30 -11.49
N MET A 48 -0.93 3.19 -11.07
CA MET A 48 -2.09 3.45 -11.94
C MET A 48 -2.12 4.90 -12.44
N VAL A 49 -1.92 5.87 -11.55
CA VAL A 49 -1.93 7.30 -11.89
C VAL A 49 -0.74 7.63 -12.78
N ALA A 50 0.45 7.10 -12.51
CA ALA A 50 1.61 7.26 -13.38
C ALA A 50 1.30 6.77 -14.81
N GLN A 51 0.73 5.58 -14.97
CA GLN A 51 0.40 5.02 -16.29
C GLN A 51 -0.59 5.89 -17.08
N VAL A 52 -1.70 6.31 -16.48
CA VAL A 52 -2.75 7.06 -17.19
C VAL A 52 -2.37 8.52 -17.43
N THR A 53 -1.29 8.99 -16.81
CA THR A 53 -0.71 10.33 -17.04
C THR A 53 0.57 10.29 -17.89
N ASP A 54 0.91 9.13 -18.46
CA ASP A 54 2.12 8.90 -19.28
C ASP A 54 3.43 9.25 -18.55
N LEU A 55 3.47 8.96 -17.25
CA LEU A 55 4.62 9.16 -16.36
C LEU A 55 5.15 7.81 -15.88
N GLN A 56 6.42 7.81 -15.49
CA GLN A 56 7.03 6.66 -14.81
C GLN A 56 6.70 6.72 -13.31
N PRO A 57 6.53 5.58 -12.63
CA PRO A 57 6.36 5.59 -11.18
C PRO A 57 7.65 6.05 -10.48
N GLY A 58 7.48 6.95 -9.52
CA GLY A 58 8.52 7.45 -8.63
C GLY A 58 8.48 6.76 -7.27
N GLU A 59 8.57 7.56 -6.20
CA GLU A 59 8.58 7.08 -4.83
C GLU A 59 7.18 7.10 -4.21
N PHE A 60 6.89 6.12 -3.36
CA PHE A 60 5.77 6.19 -2.44
C PHE A 60 6.28 6.48 -1.03
N ILE A 61 5.88 7.62 -0.47
CA ILE A 61 6.30 8.12 0.84
C ILE A 61 5.11 8.03 1.80
N HIS A 62 5.21 7.19 2.84
CA HIS A 62 4.14 6.99 3.80
C HIS A 62 4.46 7.64 5.15
N THR A 63 3.77 8.73 5.49
CA THR A 63 3.87 9.43 6.77
C THR A 63 2.77 8.97 7.72
N LEU A 64 3.17 8.49 8.89
CA LEU A 64 2.26 8.03 9.93
C LEU A 64 2.16 9.08 11.06
N GLY A 65 0.94 9.34 11.51
CA GLY A 65 0.66 10.09 12.74
C GLY A 65 0.81 9.18 13.95
N ASP A 66 -0.31 8.72 14.50
CA ASP A 66 -0.32 7.71 15.56
C ASP A 66 -0.04 6.31 14.98
N ALA A 67 1.22 5.88 15.09
CA ALA A 67 1.66 4.53 14.76
C ALA A 67 1.59 3.62 15.99
N HIS A 68 0.79 2.57 15.94
CA HIS A 68 0.53 1.70 17.08
C HIS A 68 0.40 0.23 16.72
N ILE A 69 0.60 -0.61 17.74
CA ILE A 69 0.36 -2.05 17.71
C ILE A 69 -0.69 -2.34 18.78
N TYR A 70 -1.73 -3.10 18.44
CA TYR A 70 -2.71 -3.55 19.43
C TYR A 70 -2.10 -4.62 20.34
N LEU A 71 -2.43 -4.59 21.63
CA LEU A 71 -1.88 -5.52 22.62
C LEU A 71 -2.19 -7.00 22.31
N ASN A 72 -3.29 -7.28 21.62
CA ASN A 72 -3.66 -8.63 21.19
C ASN A 72 -2.94 -9.08 19.91
N HIS A 73 -1.99 -8.30 19.38
CA HIS A 73 -1.18 -8.61 18.19
C HIS A 73 0.31 -8.84 18.50
N LEU A 74 0.74 -8.74 19.77
CA LEU A 74 2.18 -8.76 20.12
C LEU A 74 2.88 -10.06 19.67
N GLU A 75 2.30 -11.23 19.97
CA GLU A 75 2.87 -12.52 19.54
C GLU A 75 2.97 -12.64 18.01
N GLN A 76 1.98 -12.09 17.29
CA GLN A 76 1.95 -12.09 15.83
C GLN A 76 3.03 -11.19 15.24
N VAL A 77 3.25 -10.02 15.85
CA VAL A 77 4.32 -9.09 15.48
C VAL A 77 5.69 -9.72 15.72
N GLU A 78 5.93 -10.29 16.91
CA GLU A 78 7.19 -10.99 17.22
C GLU A 78 7.47 -12.14 16.25
N ARG A 79 6.44 -12.91 15.91
CA ARG A 79 6.54 -13.97 14.90
C ARG A 79 6.83 -13.42 13.50
N GLN A 80 6.32 -12.25 13.13
CA GLN A 80 6.64 -11.62 11.85
C GLN A 80 8.08 -11.11 11.82
N LEU A 81 8.55 -10.50 12.91
CA LEU A 81 9.90 -9.96 13.05
C LEU A 81 11.01 -11.02 13.09
N SER A 82 10.68 -12.26 13.46
CA SER A 82 11.63 -13.39 13.41
C SER A 82 11.83 -13.99 12.01
N ARG A 83 11.17 -13.45 10.97
CA ARG A 83 11.28 -13.94 9.59
C ARG A 83 12.23 -13.08 8.77
N GLU A 84 13.11 -13.73 8.02
CA GLU A 84 13.90 -13.07 6.99
C GLU A 84 13.01 -12.68 5.79
N PRO A 85 13.03 -11.41 5.32
CA PRO A 85 12.29 -10.99 4.15
C PRO A 85 12.75 -11.71 2.86
N TYR A 86 11.79 -12.11 2.02
CA TYR A 86 12.09 -12.54 0.65
C TYR A 86 12.30 -11.33 -0.28
N PRO A 87 12.89 -11.53 -1.47
CA PRO A 87 12.91 -10.50 -2.51
C PRO A 87 11.51 -9.95 -2.80
N LEU A 88 11.43 -8.63 -3.04
CA LEU A 88 10.17 -7.96 -3.34
C LEU A 88 9.57 -8.45 -4.67
N PRO A 89 8.23 -8.55 -4.77
CA PRO A 89 7.56 -8.82 -6.03
C PRO A 89 7.65 -7.63 -6.99
N ARG A 90 7.23 -7.83 -8.23
CA ARG A 90 6.95 -6.76 -9.20
C ARG A 90 5.46 -6.73 -9.52
N MET A 91 4.87 -5.54 -9.50
CA MET A 91 3.51 -5.33 -10.02
C MET A 91 3.57 -4.89 -11.48
N GLU A 92 2.83 -5.56 -12.35
CA GLU A 92 2.65 -5.22 -13.76
C GLU A 92 1.19 -4.81 -14.01
N LEU A 93 1.01 -3.75 -14.78
CA LEU A 93 -0.29 -3.20 -15.16
C LEU A 93 -0.51 -3.43 -16.66
N ASN A 94 -1.76 -3.68 -17.07
CA ASN A 94 -2.12 -3.77 -18.48
C ASN A 94 -1.85 -2.43 -19.20
N PRO A 95 -0.91 -2.37 -20.16
CA PRO A 95 -0.50 -1.12 -20.81
C PRO A 95 -1.56 -0.55 -21.77
N ALA A 96 -2.61 -1.32 -22.08
CA ALA A 96 -3.72 -0.83 -22.90
C ALA A 96 -4.65 0.13 -22.14
N ILE A 97 -4.64 0.10 -20.81
CA ILE A 97 -5.51 0.95 -19.98
C ILE A 97 -4.99 2.39 -19.96
N ARG A 98 -5.85 3.34 -20.35
CA ARG A 98 -5.52 4.78 -20.46
C ARG A 98 -6.36 5.70 -19.57
N SER A 99 -7.35 5.16 -18.85
CA SER A 99 -8.19 5.88 -17.90
C SER A 99 -8.12 5.20 -16.54
N ILE A 100 -8.08 5.99 -15.47
CA ILE A 100 -8.05 5.48 -14.10
C ILE A 100 -9.29 4.66 -13.74
N PHE A 101 -10.40 4.90 -14.44
CA PHE A 101 -11.70 4.25 -14.20
C PHE A 101 -11.87 2.93 -14.96
N ASP A 102 -10.95 2.59 -15.87
CA ASP A 102 -11.08 1.42 -16.74
C ASP A 102 -10.34 0.19 -16.20
N PHE A 103 -9.53 0.35 -15.13
CA PHE A 103 -8.82 -0.77 -14.52
C PHE A 103 -9.78 -1.78 -13.88
N GLY A 104 -9.68 -3.04 -14.31
CA GLY A 104 -10.28 -4.21 -13.70
C GLY A 104 -9.27 -5.06 -12.92
N TYR A 105 -9.75 -6.09 -12.22
CA TYR A 105 -8.89 -7.00 -11.46
C TYR A 105 -7.85 -7.71 -12.34
N ASP A 106 -8.25 -8.12 -13.55
CA ASP A 106 -7.40 -8.87 -14.48
C ASP A 106 -6.30 -8.01 -15.14
N ASP A 107 -6.31 -6.69 -14.93
CA ASP A 107 -5.28 -5.77 -15.44
C ASP A 107 -4.03 -5.71 -14.57
N PHE A 108 -3.99 -6.45 -13.46
CA PHE A 108 -2.89 -6.45 -12.51
C PHE A 108 -2.26 -7.83 -12.41
N THR A 109 -0.96 -7.92 -12.66
CA THR A 109 -0.19 -9.15 -12.48
C THR A 109 0.91 -8.95 -11.44
N LEU A 110 0.85 -9.72 -10.36
CA LEU A 110 1.88 -9.73 -9.33
C LEU A 110 2.91 -10.83 -9.62
N VAL A 111 4.08 -10.43 -10.10
CA VAL A 111 5.15 -11.33 -10.56
C VAL A 111 6.16 -11.56 -9.44
N ASN A 112 6.63 -12.81 -9.32
CA ASN A 112 7.63 -13.25 -8.34
C ASN A 112 7.23 -13.04 -6.87
N TYR A 113 5.93 -13.02 -6.56
CA TYR A 113 5.48 -12.91 -5.17
C TYR A 113 5.80 -14.16 -4.37
N GLN A 114 6.74 -14.02 -3.44
CA GLN A 114 7.07 -15.02 -2.44
C GLN A 114 6.67 -14.48 -1.07
N CYS A 115 5.95 -15.29 -0.30
CA CYS A 115 5.52 -14.91 1.03
C CYS A 115 5.68 -16.07 2.00
N HIS A 116 5.97 -15.73 3.26
CA HIS A 116 5.86 -16.66 4.37
C HIS A 116 4.40 -17.03 4.60
N LYS A 117 4.16 -18.16 5.28
CA LYS A 117 2.81 -18.57 5.70
C LYS A 117 2.10 -17.44 6.45
N GLY A 118 0.86 -17.16 6.07
CA GLY A 118 0.04 -16.09 6.67
C GLY A 118 -0.06 -16.18 8.20
N ILE A 119 -0.13 -15.02 8.85
CA ILE A 119 -0.33 -14.87 10.29
C ILE A 119 -1.75 -14.34 10.49
N LYS A 120 -2.57 -15.05 11.25
CA LYS A 120 -3.93 -14.61 11.58
C LYS A 120 -3.91 -13.75 12.84
N ALA A 121 -4.60 -12.61 12.82
CA ALA A 121 -4.87 -11.81 14.00
C ALA A 121 -6.31 -11.27 13.98
N PRO A 122 -6.97 -11.14 15.14
CA PRO A 122 -8.30 -10.56 15.23
C PRO A 122 -8.27 -9.05 14.98
N ILE A 123 -9.28 -8.50 14.30
CA ILE A 123 -9.45 -7.04 14.19
C ILE A 123 -9.87 -6.50 15.57
N ALA A 124 -9.26 -5.40 16.00
CA ALA A 124 -9.75 -4.64 17.15
C ALA A 124 -10.99 -3.85 16.73
N VAL A 125 -12.13 -4.11 17.38
CA VAL A 125 -13.39 -3.39 17.19
C VAL A 125 -13.48 -2.23 18.19
#